data_AF-A0A8J5NHR1-F1
#
_entry.id   AF-A0A8J5NHR1-F1
#
_cell.length_a   1.000
_cell.length_b   1.000
_cell.length_c   1.000
_cell.angle_alpha   90.00
_cell.angle_beta   90.00
_cell.angle_gamma   90.00
#
_symmetry.space_group_name_H-M   'P 1'
#
loop_
_entity.id
_entity.type
_entity.pdbx_description
1 polymer ?
#
loop_
_entity_poly.entity_id
_entity_poly.type
_entity_poly.pdbx_seq_one_letter_code
_entity_poly.pdbx_strand_id
1 'polypeptide(L)'
;MKMKLQIGLTDAQVDSQTDPTAVQVRQAWIHGAILYLLIVEQQCRPLQTETKDHVQFIAKMVGSPACQVSLRSIMWPFFMAGVLAGQEDEIIFTEAVSKLGPLKAFGSAKEALSLLERAWLARDETPRHDWRLSDCFGGEDRYGLLI
;
A
#
# COMPACT_ATOMS: atom_id res chain seq x y z
N MET A 1 36.36 32.01 -24.96
CA MET A 1 36.34 31.23 -23.71
C MET A 1 35.07 30.36 -23.67
N LYS A 2 35.10 29.21 -24.35
CA LYS A 2 34.11 28.12 -24.23
C LYS A 2 34.90 26.82 -24.21
N MET A 3 35.37 26.45 -23.03
CA MET A 3 36.12 25.21 -22.78
C MET A 3 35.15 24.08 -22.50
N LYS A 4 35.32 22.99 -23.25
CA LYS A 4 35.16 21.58 -22.88
C LYS A 4 34.00 21.23 -21.93
N LEU A 5 32.89 20.81 -22.52
CA LEU A 5 32.01 19.78 -21.95
C LEU A 5 31.80 18.68 -23.00
N GLN A 6 32.92 18.09 -23.42
CA GLN A 6 33.01 16.78 -24.05
C GLN A 6 34.13 16.04 -23.34
N ILE A 7 33.83 15.48 -22.18
CA ILE A 7 34.52 14.33 -21.58
C ILE A 7 33.44 13.67 -20.71
N GLY A 8 33.03 12.44 -21.05
CA GLY A 8 32.20 11.61 -20.18
C GLY A 8 30.96 10.97 -20.80
N LEU A 9 30.85 10.88 -22.14
CA LEU A 9 29.76 10.13 -22.79
C LEU A 9 30.16 8.74 -23.31
N THR A 10 31.28 8.21 -22.84
CA THR A 10 31.74 6.87 -23.21
C THR A 10 32.11 6.13 -21.92
N ASP A 11 31.55 4.94 -21.76
CA ASP A 11 31.81 3.95 -20.69
C ASP A 11 31.01 4.07 -19.39
N ALA A 12 29.71 4.29 -19.50
CA ALA A 12 28.77 3.79 -18.51
C ALA A 12 27.65 3.03 -19.22
N GLN A 13 28.02 1.88 -19.78
CA GLN A 13 27.08 0.79 -19.97
C GLN A 13 26.64 0.36 -18.56
N VAL A 14 25.67 1.08 -18.00
CA VAL A 14 25.03 0.74 -16.72
C VAL A 14 24.26 -0.54 -16.98
N ASP A 15 24.94 -1.64 -16.72
CA ASP A 15 24.37 -2.97 -16.60
C ASP A 15 23.21 -2.89 -15.60
N SER A 16 22.01 -2.65 -16.12
CA SER A 16 20.82 -2.35 -15.32
C SER A 16 20.22 -3.67 -14.82
N GLN A 17 21.00 -4.40 -14.03
CA GLN A 17 20.50 -5.43 -13.13
C GLN A 17 19.62 -4.71 -12.10
N THR A 18 18.34 -4.54 -12.44
CA THR A 18 17.38 -3.89 -11.55
C THR A 18 17.08 -4.87 -10.43
N ASP A 19 17.41 -4.51 -9.18
CA ASP A 19 17.13 -5.34 -8.00
C ASP A 19 15.65 -5.77 -8.02
N PRO A 20 15.33 -7.08 -8.04
CA PRO A 20 13.96 -7.57 -8.09
C PRO A 20 13.12 -7.05 -6.92
N THR A 21 13.73 -6.79 -5.76
CA THR A 21 13.06 -6.20 -4.60
C THR A 21 12.64 -4.75 -4.87
N ALA A 22 13.52 -3.95 -5.49
CA ALA A 22 13.22 -2.58 -5.86
C ALA A 22 12.10 -2.49 -6.90
N VAL A 23 12.01 -3.45 -7.82
CA VAL A 23 10.89 -3.56 -8.77
C VAL A 23 9.58 -3.82 -8.04
N GLN A 24 9.55 -4.79 -7.11
CA GLN A 24 8.34 -5.11 -6.34
C GLN A 24 7.89 -3.93 -5.47
N VAL A 25 8.81 -3.24 -4.79
CA VAL A 25 8.49 -2.01 -4.03
C VAL A 25 7.85 -0.98 -4.95
N ARG A 26 8.47 -0.69 -6.10
CA ARG A 26 7.93 0.29 -7.06
C ARG A 26 6.52 -0.09 -7.51
N GLN A 27 6.28 -1.36 -7.83
CA GLN A 27 4.96 -1.83 -8.23
C GLN A 27 3.95 -1.69 -7.10
N ALA A 28 4.28 -2.06 -5.87
CA ALA A 28 3.40 -1.85 -4.72
C ALA A 28 2.98 -0.37 -4.60
N TRP A 29 3.94 0.55 -4.72
CA TRP A 29 3.66 1.98 -4.68
C TRP A 29 2.78 2.46 -5.84
N ILE A 30 3.00 1.98 -7.06
CA ILE A 30 2.13 2.29 -8.21
C ILE A 30 0.69 1.83 -7.94
N HIS A 31 0.51 0.58 -7.52
CA HIS A 31 -0.82 0.03 -7.25
C HIS A 31 -1.51 0.75 -6.09
N GLY A 32 -0.79 1.06 -5.01
CA GLY A 32 -1.31 1.83 -3.88
C GLY A 32 -1.70 3.26 -4.27
N ALA A 33 -0.93 3.91 -5.13
CA ALA A 33 -1.22 5.26 -5.63
C ALA A 33 -2.48 5.28 -6.50
N ILE A 34 -2.65 4.29 -7.39
CA ILE A 34 -3.86 4.16 -8.20
C ILE A 34 -5.09 4.01 -7.31
N LEU A 35 -5.03 3.14 -6.28
CA LEU A 35 -6.13 2.99 -5.32
C LEU A 35 -6.46 4.30 -4.61
N TYR A 36 -5.46 5.02 -4.12
CA TYR A 36 -5.67 6.32 -3.49
C TYR A 36 -6.32 7.33 -4.45
N LEU A 37 -5.86 7.40 -5.70
CA LEU A 37 -6.41 8.30 -6.72
C LEU A 37 -7.89 7.99 -7.01
N LEU A 38 -8.25 6.71 -7.15
CA LEU A 38 -9.65 6.29 -7.33
C LEU A 38 -10.53 6.75 -6.15
N ILE A 39 -10.02 6.63 -4.92
CA ILE A 39 -10.75 7.05 -3.72
C ILE A 39 -11.00 8.57 -3.72
N VAL A 40 -9.96 9.38 -3.95
CA VAL A 40 -10.08 10.85 -3.87
C VAL A 40 -10.85 11.44 -5.05
N GLU A 41 -10.75 10.84 -6.23
CA GLU A 41 -11.48 11.29 -7.42
C GLU A 41 -12.99 11.02 -7.29
N GLN A 42 -13.36 9.82 -6.84
CA GLN A 42 -14.77 9.42 -6.77
C GLN A 42 -15.49 10.00 -5.55
N GLN A 43 -14.76 10.45 -4.52
CA GLN A 43 -15.31 10.99 -3.26
C GLN A 43 -16.32 10.06 -2.58
N CYS A 44 -16.20 8.77 -2.84
CA CYS A 44 -17.03 7.70 -2.29
C CYS A 44 -16.22 6.41 -2.33
N ARG A 45 -16.74 5.31 -1.75
CA ARG A 45 -16.04 4.03 -1.79
C ARG A 45 -15.94 3.53 -3.24
N PRO A 46 -14.75 3.27 -3.79
CA PRO A 46 -14.62 2.81 -5.18
C PRO A 46 -15.33 1.48 -5.46
N LEU A 47 -15.66 1.24 -6.73
CA LEU A 47 -16.27 -0.03 -7.11
C LEU A 47 -15.22 -1.14 -7.09
N GLN A 48 -15.61 -2.35 -6.68
CA GLN A 48 -14.70 -3.50 -6.68
C GLN A 48 -14.11 -3.78 -8.06
N THR A 49 -14.87 -3.55 -9.15
CA THR A 49 -14.40 -3.74 -10.52
C THR A 49 -13.21 -2.86 -10.89
N GLU A 50 -12.99 -1.75 -10.17
CA GLU A 50 -11.90 -0.80 -10.44
C GLU A 50 -10.69 -1.05 -9.54
N THR A 51 -10.89 -1.67 -8.37
CA THR A 51 -9.86 -1.80 -7.33
C THR A 51 -9.32 -3.21 -7.19
N LYS A 52 -10.10 -4.24 -7.54
CA LYS A 52 -9.81 -5.64 -7.25
C LYS A 52 -8.43 -6.08 -7.72
N ASP A 53 -8.06 -5.77 -8.96
CA ASP A 53 -6.76 -6.20 -9.50
C ASP A 53 -5.58 -5.56 -8.74
N HIS A 54 -5.74 -4.30 -8.32
CA HIS A 54 -4.71 -3.59 -7.57
C HIS A 54 -4.59 -4.09 -6.12
N VAL A 55 -5.73 -4.36 -5.48
CA VAL A 55 -5.79 -4.98 -4.14
C VAL A 55 -5.15 -6.36 -4.18
N GLN A 56 -5.55 -7.20 -5.13
CA GLN A 56 -5.04 -8.57 -5.26
C GLN A 56 -3.55 -8.61 -5.58
N PHE A 57 -3.04 -7.65 -6.35
CA PHE A 57 -1.60 -7.55 -6.60
C PHE A 57 -0.82 -7.35 -5.30
N ILE A 58 -1.23 -6.39 -4.47
CA ILE A 58 -0.59 -6.12 -3.19
C ILE A 58 -0.78 -7.29 -2.22
N ALA A 59 -2.00 -7.86 -2.14
CA ALA A 59 -2.30 -9.02 -1.30
C ALA A 59 -1.42 -10.23 -1.66
N LYS A 60 -1.32 -10.58 -2.95
CA LYS A 60 -0.43 -11.67 -3.42
C LYS A 60 1.03 -11.40 -3.10
N MET A 61 1.48 -10.15 -3.27
CA MET A 61 2.85 -9.76 -2.95
C MET A 61 3.15 -9.97 -1.46
N VAL A 62 2.32 -9.45 -0.55
CA VAL A 62 2.57 -9.56 0.91
C VAL A 62 2.25 -10.95 1.49
N GLY A 63 1.36 -11.69 0.84
CA GLY A 63 1.04 -13.07 1.18
C GLY A 63 2.10 -14.08 0.75
N SER A 64 2.86 -13.77 -0.31
CA SER A 64 3.86 -14.67 -0.89
C SER A 64 5.01 -14.97 0.09
N PRO A 65 5.34 -16.26 0.33
CA PRO A 65 6.54 -16.64 1.07
C PRO A 65 7.84 -16.17 0.41
N ALA A 66 7.81 -15.90 -0.90
CA ALA A 66 8.94 -15.41 -1.68
C ALA A 66 9.05 -13.87 -1.66
N CYS A 67 8.18 -13.18 -0.92
CA CYS A 67 8.24 -11.73 -0.79
C CYS A 67 9.52 -11.33 -0.06
N GLN A 68 10.42 -10.65 -0.78
CA GLN A 68 11.65 -10.09 -0.22
C GLN A 68 11.46 -8.65 0.25
N VAL A 69 10.28 -8.07 -0.01
CA VAL A 69 9.94 -6.69 0.36
C VAL A 69 9.58 -6.64 1.84
N SER A 70 10.25 -5.76 2.58
CA SER A 70 9.85 -5.44 3.94
C SER A 70 8.47 -4.78 3.94
N LEU A 71 7.53 -5.29 4.73
CA LEU A 71 6.20 -4.66 4.85
C LEU A 71 6.31 -3.17 5.22
N ARG A 72 7.34 -2.79 5.99
CA ARG A 72 7.60 -1.39 6.37
C ARG A 72 7.83 -0.48 5.16
N SER A 73 8.50 -0.93 4.10
CA SER A 73 8.78 -0.11 2.92
C SER A 73 7.57 0.10 2.00
N ILE A 74 6.51 -0.68 2.22
CA ILE A 74 5.25 -0.62 1.46
C ILE A 74 4.05 -0.49 2.40
N MET A 75 4.24 0.09 3.59
CA MET A 75 3.18 0.19 4.61
C MET A 75 1.99 1.02 4.12
N TRP A 76 2.25 2.13 3.42
CA TRP A 76 1.20 2.97 2.87
C TRP A 76 0.43 2.26 1.74
N PRO A 77 1.07 1.67 0.72
CA PRO A 77 0.38 0.84 -0.27
C PRO A 77 -0.41 -0.33 0.35
N PHE A 78 0.19 -1.01 1.33
CA PHE A 78 -0.47 -2.08 2.08
C PHE A 78 -1.75 -1.59 2.75
N PHE A 79 -1.71 -0.43 3.41
CA PHE A 79 -2.88 0.16 4.04
C PHE A 79 -3.95 0.51 3.00
N MET A 80 -3.59 1.17 1.89
CA MET A 80 -4.54 1.53 0.84
C MET A 80 -5.24 0.31 0.23
N ALA A 81 -4.49 -0.77 -0.03
CA ALA A 81 -5.06 -2.03 -0.50
C ALA A 81 -5.94 -2.70 0.57
N GLY A 82 -5.50 -2.68 1.82
CA GLY A 82 -6.24 -3.26 2.94
C GLY A 82 -7.59 -2.60 3.16
N VAL A 83 -7.67 -1.27 3.07
CA VAL A 83 -8.92 -0.51 3.25
C VAL A 83 -9.99 -0.96 2.24
N LEU A 84 -9.57 -1.34 1.04
CA LEU A 84 -10.44 -1.75 -0.06
C LEU A 84 -10.50 -3.28 -0.24
N ALA A 85 -9.91 -4.04 0.69
CA ALA A 85 -9.89 -5.50 0.61
C ALA A 85 -11.30 -6.10 0.67
N GLY A 86 -11.53 -7.12 -0.15
CA GLY A 86 -12.66 -8.03 0.01
C GLY A 86 -12.47 -8.93 1.23
N GLN A 87 -13.56 -9.50 1.74
CA GLN A 87 -13.55 -10.41 2.91
C GLN A 87 -12.56 -11.56 2.73
N GLU A 88 -12.42 -12.04 1.50
CA GLU A 88 -11.49 -13.12 1.13
C GLU A 88 -10.02 -12.75 1.31
N ASP A 89 -9.66 -11.47 1.18
CA ASP A 89 -8.29 -11.00 1.22
C ASP A 89 -7.88 -10.52 2.62
N GLU A 90 -8.82 -10.19 3.52
CA GLU A 90 -8.56 -9.67 4.88
C GLU A 90 -7.59 -10.53 5.69
N ILE A 91 -7.70 -11.86 5.55
CA ILE A 91 -6.81 -12.80 6.22
C ILE A 91 -5.35 -12.62 5.80
N ILE A 92 -5.11 -12.31 4.52
CA ILE A 92 -3.78 -12.08 3.96
C ILE A 92 -3.13 -10.84 4.60
N PHE A 93 -3.90 -9.76 4.75
CA PHE A 93 -3.43 -8.53 5.40
C PHE A 93 -3.14 -8.78 6.89
N THR A 94 -4.03 -9.50 7.56
CA THR A 94 -3.88 -9.86 8.99
C THR A 94 -2.64 -10.72 9.23
N GLU A 95 -2.41 -11.71 8.37
CA GLU A 95 -1.24 -12.59 8.43
C GLU A 95 0.06 -11.83 8.10
N ALA A 96 0.05 -10.94 7.11
CA ALA A 96 1.22 -10.16 6.73
C ALA A 96 1.77 -9.33 7.91
N VAL A 97 0.89 -8.69 8.69
CA VAL A 97 1.30 -7.96 9.90
C VAL A 97 1.71 -8.91 11.02
N SER A 98 1.07 -10.08 11.14
CA SER A 98 1.41 -11.09 12.15
C SER A 98 2.79 -11.71 11.95
N LYS A 99 3.25 -11.82 10.69
CA LYS A 99 4.62 -12.27 10.34
C LYS A 99 5.72 -11.31 10.80
N LEU A 100 5.39 -10.06 11.18
CA LEU A 100 6.37 -9.14 11.79
C LEU A 100 6.81 -9.58 13.20
N GLY A 101 6.15 -10.58 13.81
CA GLY A 101 6.56 -11.18 15.08
C GLY A 101 6.53 -10.17 16.23
N PRO A 102 7.52 -10.16 17.14
CA PRO A 102 7.57 -9.22 18.26
C PRO A 102 7.56 -7.74 17.85
N LEU A 103 7.95 -7.42 16.61
CA LEU A 103 7.87 -6.07 16.06
C LEU A 103 6.44 -5.60 15.78
N LYS A 104 5.44 -6.52 15.76
CA LYS A 104 4.01 -6.17 15.75
C LYS A 104 3.59 -5.49 17.05
N ALA A 105 4.25 -5.74 18.18
CA ALA A 105 3.84 -5.18 19.47
C ALA A 105 4.10 -3.67 19.58
N PHE A 106 4.98 -3.11 18.75
CA PHE A 106 5.40 -1.72 18.79
C PHE A 106 5.42 -1.11 17.39
N GLY A 107 4.44 -0.25 17.08
CA GLY A 107 4.53 0.68 15.95
C GLY A 107 3.33 0.70 15.00
N SER A 108 3.52 1.43 13.90
CA SER A 108 2.50 1.78 12.90
C SER A 108 1.82 0.59 12.22
N ALA A 109 2.46 -0.58 12.17
CA ALA A 109 1.87 -1.76 11.51
C ALA A 109 0.68 -2.37 12.29
N LYS A 110 0.75 -2.42 13.63
CA LYS A 110 -0.36 -2.89 14.45
C LYS A 110 -1.52 -1.91 14.47
N GLU A 111 -1.18 -0.62 14.49
CA GLU A 111 -2.19 0.43 14.41
C GLU A 111 -2.88 0.44 13.04
N ALA A 112 -2.11 0.30 11.96
CA ALA A 112 -2.64 0.11 10.62
C ALA A 112 -3.60 -1.09 10.56
N LEU A 113 -3.22 -2.25 11.11
CA LEU A 113 -4.13 -3.41 11.13
C LEU A 113 -5.42 -3.12 11.94
N SER A 114 -5.31 -2.47 13.09
CA SER A 114 -6.50 -2.11 13.90
C SER A 114 -7.42 -1.12 13.19
N LEU A 115 -6.85 -0.20 12.40
CA LEU A 115 -7.60 0.71 11.54
C LEU A 115 -8.31 -0.06 10.41
N LEU A 116 -7.62 -1.02 9.78
CA LEU A 116 -8.20 -1.89 8.75
C LEU A 116 -9.35 -2.73 9.31
N GLU A 117 -9.15 -3.41 10.43
CA GLU A 117 -10.19 -4.23 11.09
C GLU A 117 -11.45 -3.41 11.37
N ARG A 118 -11.31 -2.16 11.84
CA ARG A 118 -12.45 -1.25 12.01
C ARG A 118 -13.12 -0.88 10.70
N ALA A 119 -12.35 -0.59 9.65
CA ALA A 119 -12.90 -0.29 8.34
C ALA A 119 -13.66 -1.48 7.75
N TRP A 120 -13.17 -2.71 7.95
CA TRP A 120 -13.82 -3.94 7.50
C TRP A 120 -15.14 -4.21 8.24
N LEU A 121 -15.17 -3.98 9.56
CA LEU A 121 -16.38 -4.09 10.38
C LEU A 121 -17.46 -3.09 9.93
N ALA A 122 -17.08 -1.85 9.65
CA ALA A 122 -18.00 -0.79 9.23
C ALA A 122 -18.42 -0.86 7.75
N ARG A 123 -17.90 -1.83 6.98
CA ARG A 123 -18.05 -1.90 5.52
C ARG A 123 -19.51 -2.00 5.09
N ASP A 124 -20.28 -2.87 5.75
CA ASP A 124 -21.67 -3.15 5.37
C ASP A 124 -22.67 -2.17 6.00
N GLU A 125 -22.23 -1.44 7.04
CA GLU A 125 -23.05 -0.44 7.75
C GLU A 125 -22.98 0.94 7.08
N THR A 126 -21.86 1.25 6.40
CA THR A 126 -21.64 2.56 5.79
C THR A 126 -22.03 2.55 4.31
N PRO A 127 -23.05 3.32 3.90
CA PRO A 127 -23.39 3.46 2.49
C PRO A 127 -22.19 3.96 1.66
N ARG A 128 -22.08 3.47 0.42
CA ARG A 128 -20.98 3.81 -0.50
C ARG A 128 -20.70 5.31 -0.58
N HIS A 129 -21.74 6.12 -0.66
CA HIS A 129 -21.68 7.57 -0.87
C HIS A 129 -21.29 8.35 0.39
N ASP A 130 -21.51 7.77 1.57
CA ASP A 130 -21.20 8.39 2.85
C ASP A 130 -19.80 8.02 3.34
N TRP A 131 -19.24 6.93 2.81
CA TRP A 131 -17.91 6.48 3.13
C TRP A 131 -16.83 7.51 2.75
N ARG A 132 -15.92 7.80 3.68
CA ARG A 132 -14.73 8.61 3.44
C ARG A 132 -13.48 7.85 3.86
N LEU A 133 -12.37 8.11 3.17
CA LEU A 133 -11.07 7.56 3.53
C LEU A 133 -10.63 8.00 4.94
N SER A 134 -11.02 9.21 5.37
CA SER A 134 -10.78 9.73 6.71
C SER A 134 -11.35 8.85 7.83
N ASP A 135 -12.46 8.16 7.56
CA ASP A 135 -13.12 7.31 8.55
C ASP A 135 -12.27 6.08 8.87
N CYS A 136 -11.50 5.62 7.88
CA CYS A 136 -10.52 4.56 8.04
C CYS A 136 -9.31 4.97 8.89
N PHE A 137 -9.10 6.26 9.15
CA PHE A 137 -8.04 6.78 10.03
C PHE A 137 -8.47 6.95 11.49
N GLY A 138 -9.73 6.63 11.83
CA GLY A 138 -10.23 6.75 13.20
C GLY A 138 -10.83 8.12 13.56
N GLY A 139 -11.23 8.91 12.56
CA GLY A 139 -12.04 10.12 12.73
C GLY A 139 -11.25 11.42 12.95
N GLU A 140 -11.99 12.51 13.17
CA GLU A 140 -11.57 13.93 13.15
C GLU A 140 -10.40 14.33 14.08
N ASP A 141 -9.98 13.47 15.02
CA ASP A 141 -8.93 13.79 15.99
C ASP A 141 -7.66 12.92 15.87
N ARG A 142 -7.54 12.08 14.82
CA ARG A 142 -6.44 11.10 14.69
C ARG A 142 -5.75 11.10 13.32
N TYR A 143 -5.43 12.28 12.78
CA TYR A 143 -4.67 12.41 11.52
C TYR A 143 -3.19 11.98 11.62
N GLY A 144 -2.75 11.51 12.79
CA GLY A 144 -1.37 11.18 13.07
C GLY A 144 -0.95 9.79 12.63
N LEU A 145 -1.35 9.28 11.47
CA LEU A 145 -0.79 8.04 10.95
C LEU A 145 -0.74 8.03 9.43
N LEU A 146 0.48 8.20 8.92
CA LEU A 146 1.10 7.54 7.76
C LEU A 146 2.27 8.40 7.24
N ILE A 147 3.13 8.89 8.14
CA ILE A 147 4.47 9.41 7.82
C ILE A 147 5.46 8.80 8.82
#